data_AF-A0A932BWM2-F1
#
_entry.id   AF-A0A932BWM2-F1
#
_cell.length_a   1.000
_cell.length_b   1.000
_cell.length_c   1.000
_cell.angle_alpha   90.00
_cell.angle_beta   90.00
_cell.angle_gamma   90.00
#
_symmetry.space_group_name_H-M   'P 1'
#
loop_
_entity.id
_entity.type
_entity.pdbx_description
1 polymer ?
#
loop_
_entity_poly.entity_id
_entity_poly.type
_entity_poly.pdbx_seq_one_letter_code
_entity_poly.pdbx_strand_id
1 'polypeptide(L)'
;MAPGARQPDRGTVAGAGGRRDVQPASDRAPRLGDLRRSAFAAVAAGGIALIVYLATLNPTLPPGDSGDLITAASTLGIAHPPGYPLFAMIGHLFTLLPFGSPAYRVNLMSAVLDAAAVGLVAALIYRVAVASAARDEKSADPTKLAAIAGLIGALFLAFATEFWSYSL
;
A
#
# COMPACT_ATOMS: atom_id res chain seq x y z
N MET A 1 3.85 37.45 -77.61
CA MET A 1 4.48 36.20 -77.14
C MET A 1 4.96 36.46 -75.70
N ALA A 2 4.16 36.08 -74.70
CA ALA A 2 4.52 36.07 -73.27
C ALA A 2 5.46 34.87 -72.99
N PRO A 3 6.11 34.66 -71.80
CA PRO A 3 5.79 35.12 -70.43
C PRO A 3 7.06 35.51 -69.60
N GLY A 4 7.07 35.83 -68.30
CA GLY A 4 6.08 35.73 -67.25
C GLY A 4 6.55 36.48 -65.99
N ALA A 5 5.60 37.11 -65.32
CA ALA A 5 5.77 37.70 -64.02
C ALA A 5 5.99 36.59 -62.97
N ARG A 6 7.07 36.69 -62.18
CA ARG A 6 7.27 35.82 -61.01
C ARG A 6 6.37 36.30 -59.89
N GLN A 7 5.38 35.48 -59.57
CA GLN A 7 4.60 35.55 -58.35
C GLN A 7 5.39 34.84 -57.24
N PRO A 8 5.52 35.39 -56.02
CA PRO A 8 6.12 34.66 -54.91
C PRO A 8 5.16 33.58 -54.44
N ASP A 9 5.63 32.34 -54.50
CA ASP A 9 4.90 31.13 -54.10
C ASP A 9 4.64 31.17 -52.59
N ARG A 10 3.38 31.42 -52.21
CA ARG A 10 2.85 31.14 -50.87
C ARG A 10 2.36 29.70 -50.85
N GLY A 11 3.31 28.77 -50.77
CA GLY A 11 3.07 27.34 -50.63
C GLY A 11 3.34 26.87 -49.20
N THR A 12 2.29 26.83 -48.39
CA THR A 12 1.99 25.72 -47.48
C THR A 12 3.00 25.38 -46.38
N VAL A 13 2.83 26.00 -45.21
CA VAL A 13 3.29 25.45 -43.92
C VAL A 13 2.39 24.25 -43.56
N ALA A 14 2.64 23.09 -44.16
CA ALA A 14 2.01 21.83 -43.75
C ALA A 14 3.09 20.91 -43.16
N GLY A 15 3.14 20.94 -41.84
CA GLY A 15 4.00 20.10 -41.03
C GLY A 15 3.56 20.22 -39.59
N ALA A 16 2.27 19.97 -39.35
CA ALA A 16 1.75 19.66 -38.02
C ALA A 16 2.37 18.34 -37.56
N GLY A 17 3.67 18.37 -37.26
CA GLY A 17 4.30 17.40 -36.39
C GLY A 17 3.72 17.66 -35.01
N GLY A 18 2.55 17.07 -34.77
CA GLY A 18 1.95 17.02 -33.46
C GLY A 18 3.00 16.48 -32.51
N ARG A 19 3.65 17.38 -31.78
CA ARG A 19 4.26 17.06 -30.50
C ARG A 19 3.13 16.37 -29.76
N ARG A 20 3.19 15.04 -29.67
CA ARG A 20 2.40 14.33 -28.67
C ARG A 20 2.86 15.01 -27.40
N ASP A 21 2.02 15.85 -26.83
CA ASP A 21 2.27 16.45 -25.53
C ASP A 21 2.46 15.25 -24.61
N VAL A 22 3.72 14.89 -24.36
CA VAL A 22 4.08 13.86 -23.40
C VAL A 22 3.81 14.53 -22.07
N GLN A 23 2.53 14.51 -21.69
CA GLN A 23 2.09 15.02 -20.42
C GLN A 23 2.93 14.32 -19.35
N PRO A 24 3.62 15.09 -18.48
CA PRO A 24 4.50 14.51 -17.49
C PRO A 24 3.71 13.48 -16.68
N ALA A 25 4.35 12.35 -16.36
CA ALA A 25 3.70 11.23 -15.68
C ALA A 25 3.02 11.65 -14.35
N SER A 26 3.42 12.79 -13.78
CA SER A 26 2.84 13.41 -12.59
C SER A 26 1.39 13.92 -12.76
N ASP A 27 0.96 14.24 -13.99
CA ASP A 27 -0.36 14.85 -14.26
C ASP A 27 -1.44 13.84 -14.65
N ARG A 28 -1.09 12.56 -14.78
CA ARG A 28 -2.07 11.52 -15.08
C ARG A 28 -2.81 11.13 -13.80
N ALA A 29 -4.02 11.65 -13.65
CA ALA A 29 -4.97 11.13 -12.68
C ALA A 29 -5.04 9.60 -12.83
N PRO A 30 -4.95 8.85 -11.71
CA PRO A 30 -4.90 7.40 -11.79
C PRO A 30 -6.22 6.87 -12.35
N ARG A 31 -6.15 5.91 -13.27
CA ARG A 31 -7.34 5.38 -13.95
C ARG A 31 -8.20 4.65 -12.92
N LEU A 32 -9.52 4.79 -13.00
CA LEU A 32 -10.44 4.13 -12.08
C LEU A 32 -10.23 2.60 -12.03
N GLY A 33 -9.89 1.99 -13.17
CA GLY A 33 -9.54 0.57 -13.24
C GLY A 33 -8.31 0.19 -12.42
N ASP A 34 -7.29 1.06 -12.37
CA ASP A 34 -6.05 0.82 -11.64
C ASP A 34 -6.28 0.97 -10.13
N LEU A 35 -7.12 1.94 -9.72
CA LEU A 35 -7.57 2.08 -8.33
C LEU A 35 -8.30 0.83 -7.86
N ARG A 36 -9.24 0.31 -8.66
CA ARG A 36 -10.01 -0.89 -8.30
C ARG A 36 -9.12 -2.12 -8.16
N ARG A 37 -8.16 -2.31 -9.06
CA ARG A 37 -7.20 -3.43 -9.00
C ARG A 37 -6.25 -3.31 -7.80
N SER A 38 -5.73 -2.11 -7.54
CA SER A 38 -4.91 -1.82 -6.37
C SER A 38 -5.67 -2.08 -5.08
N ALA A 39 -6.91 -1.61 -4.98
CA ALA A 39 -7.77 -1.82 -3.83
C ALA A 39 -8.11 -3.31 -3.65
N PHE A 40 -8.39 -4.04 -4.72
CA PHE A 40 -8.63 -5.48 -4.65
C PHE A 40 -7.40 -6.23 -4.12
N ALA A 41 -6.19 -5.94 -4.64
CA ALA A 41 -4.96 -6.55 -4.16
C ALA A 41 -4.72 -6.24 -2.67
N ALA A 42 -4.97 -5.00 -2.25
CA ALA A 42 -4.85 -4.58 -0.85
C ALA A 42 -5.82 -5.32 0.08
N VAL A 43 -7.10 -5.37 -0.28
CA VAL A 43 -8.14 -6.03 0.51
C VAL A 43 -7.90 -7.54 0.56
N ALA A 44 -7.49 -8.16 -0.56
CA ALA A 44 -7.17 -9.58 -0.60
C ALA A 44 -5.97 -9.92 0.29
N ALA A 45 -4.85 -9.20 0.15
CA ALA A 45 -3.65 -9.45 0.95
C ALA A 45 -3.88 -9.19 2.44
N GLY A 46 -4.44 -8.03 2.78
CA GLY A 46 -4.75 -7.68 4.17
C GLY A 46 -5.80 -8.58 4.79
N GLY A 47 -6.82 -8.99 4.03
CA GLY A 47 -7.83 -9.94 4.50
C GLY A 47 -7.26 -11.33 4.82
N ILE A 48 -6.38 -11.84 3.96
CA ILE A 48 -5.67 -13.11 4.21
C ILE A 48 -4.80 -12.99 5.47
N ALA A 49 -4.01 -11.92 5.59
CA ALA A 49 -3.18 -11.68 6.77
C ALA A 49 -4.01 -11.59 8.04
N LEU A 50 -5.10 -10.82 8.02
CA LEU A 50 -6.00 -10.67 9.17
C LEU A 50 -6.58 -12.01 9.62
N ILE A 51 -7.05 -12.84 8.69
CA ILE A 51 -7.60 -14.16 9.02
C ILE A 51 -6.55 -15.02 9.71
N VAL A 52 -5.32 -15.05 9.19
CA VAL A 52 -4.23 -15.84 9.78
C VAL A 52 -3.83 -15.30 11.15
N TYR A 53 -3.64 -13.99 11.28
CA TYR A 53 -3.24 -13.37 12.54
C TYR A 53 -4.31 -13.56 13.62
N LEU A 54 -5.59 -13.42 13.28
CA LEU A 54 -6.68 -13.72 14.22
C LEU A 54 -6.72 -15.20 14.61
N ALA A 55 -6.43 -16.11 13.68
CA ALA A 55 -6.39 -17.55 13.96
C ALA A 55 -5.19 -17.97 14.81
N THR A 56 -4.12 -17.18 14.84
CA THR A 56 -2.87 -17.46 15.57
C THR A 56 -2.62 -16.52 16.75
N LEU A 57 -3.56 -15.62 17.03
CA LEU A 57 -3.46 -14.56 18.03
C LEU A 57 -3.18 -15.13 19.43
N ASN A 58 -2.24 -14.52 20.15
CA ASN A 58 -1.94 -14.91 21.51
C ASN A 58 -3.00 -14.32 22.47
N PRO A 59 -3.71 -15.15 23.27
CA PRO A 59 -4.74 -14.64 24.17
C PRO A 59 -4.21 -14.00 25.46
N THR A 60 -2.89 -14.07 25.67
CA THR A 60 -2.22 -13.68 26.91
C THR A 60 -1.06 -12.73 26.62
N LEU A 61 0.05 -12.87 27.34
CA LEU A 61 1.23 -12.02 27.23
C LEU A 61 2.25 -12.68 26.29
N PRO A 62 2.49 -12.12 25.09
CA PRO A 62 3.62 -12.52 24.28
C PRO A 62 4.95 -12.22 24.99
N PRO A 63 6.05 -12.89 24.61
CA PRO A 63 7.38 -12.63 25.16
C PRO A 63 7.90 -11.22 24.79
N GLY A 64 9.07 -10.86 25.31
CA GLY A 64 9.72 -9.57 25.06
C GLY A 64 9.06 -8.43 25.83
N ASP A 65 8.91 -7.28 25.17
CA ASP A 65 8.44 -6.04 25.81
C ASP A 65 6.90 -5.93 25.86
N SER A 66 6.19 -6.98 25.46
CA SER A 66 4.73 -6.97 25.33
C SER A 66 4.02 -6.63 26.64
N GLY A 67 4.51 -7.13 27.77
CA GLY A 67 3.92 -6.82 29.08
C GLY A 67 3.98 -5.34 29.45
N ASP A 68 5.09 -4.69 29.11
CA ASP A 68 5.28 -3.27 29.34
C ASP A 68 4.40 -2.42 28.40
N LEU A 69 4.36 -2.77 27.10
CA LEU A 69 3.51 -2.12 26.11
C LEU A 69 2.01 -2.27 26.40
N ILE A 70 1.56 -3.46 26.82
CA ILE A 70 0.16 -3.71 27.21
C ILE A 70 -0.20 -2.93 28.47
N THR A 71 0.72 -2.83 29.43
CA THR A 71 0.50 -2.05 30.66
C THR A 71 0.41 -0.56 30.34
N ALA A 72 1.31 -0.04 29.51
CA ALA A 72 1.27 1.34 29.04
C ALA A 72 -0.03 1.64 28.29
N ALA A 73 -0.49 0.78 27.38
CA ALA A 73 -1.76 0.93 26.69
C ALA A 73 -2.97 0.88 27.66
N SER A 74 -2.95 -0.01 28.65
CA SER A 74 -4.07 -0.15 29.60
C SER A 74 -4.19 1.04 30.55
N THR A 75 -3.07 1.69 30.88
CA THR A 75 -3.00 2.78 31.88
C THR A 75 -2.78 4.16 31.28
N LEU A 76 -2.59 4.27 29.96
CA LEU A 76 -2.01 5.45 29.30
C LEU A 76 -0.67 5.88 29.92
N GLY A 77 0.10 4.87 30.36
CA GLY A 77 1.44 5.02 30.91
C GLY A 77 2.51 5.19 29.82
N ILE A 78 3.77 5.23 30.27
CA ILE A 78 4.94 5.32 29.40
C ILE A 78 5.68 4.00 29.52
N ALA A 79 5.84 3.30 28.40
CA ALA A 79 6.67 2.10 28.33
C ALA A 79 8.17 2.45 28.46
N HIS A 80 9.04 1.45 28.50
CA HIS A 80 10.48 1.62 28.44
C HIS A 80 10.88 2.53 27.25
N PRO A 81 12.00 3.27 27.36
CA PRO A 81 12.44 4.19 26.31
C PRO A 81 12.44 3.49 24.93
N PRO A 82 11.80 4.07 23.89
CA PRO A 82 11.36 5.47 23.72
C PRO A 82 9.93 5.82 24.19
N GLY A 83 9.19 4.91 24.82
CA GLY A 83 7.89 5.18 25.46
C GLY A 83 6.63 4.96 24.61
N TYR A 84 6.75 4.87 23.28
CA TYR A 84 5.68 4.46 22.34
C TYR A 84 4.29 5.12 22.55
N PRO A 85 4.20 6.47 22.62
CA PRO A 85 2.95 7.16 23.00
C PRO A 85 1.78 6.89 22.04
N LEU A 86 2.03 6.83 20.72
CA LEU A 86 0.98 6.54 19.74
C LEU A 86 0.42 5.12 19.91
N PHE A 87 1.31 4.15 20.17
CA PHE A 87 0.90 2.77 20.46
C PHE A 87 0.04 2.72 21.72
N ALA A 88 0.46 3.39 22.80
CA ALA A 88 -0.30 3.42 24.05
C ALA A 88 -1.69 4.04 23.86
N MET A 89 -1.80 5.14 23.09
CA MET A 89 -3.08 5.79 22.81
C MET A 89 -4.03 4.90 21.98
N ILE A 90 -3.56 4.30 20.90
CA ILE A 90 -4.41 3.42 20.07
C ILE A 90 -4.74 2.13 20.83
N GLY A 91 -3.76 1.57 21.53
CA GLY A 91 -3.93 0.38 22.36
C GLY A 91 -4.97 0.62 23.45
N HIS A 92 -4.96 1.79 24.08
CA HIS A 92 -5.96 2.17 25.06
C HIS A 92 -7.38 2.11 24.48
N LEU A 93 -7.60 2.61 23.26
CA LEU A 93 -8.90 2.52 22.60
C LEU A 93 -9.34 1.07 22.41
N PHE A 94 -8.44 0.17 22.05
CA PHE A 94 -8.74 -1.26 21.96
C PHE A 94 -9.00 -1.88 23.33
N THR A 95 -8.35 -1.42 24.40
CA THR A 95 -8.63 -1.89 25.76
C THR A 95 -10.06 -1.57 26.22
N LEU A 96 -10.75 -0.61 25.60
CA LEU A 96 -12.15 -0.29 25.91
C LEU A 96 -13.17 -1.27 25.31
N LEU A 97 -12.74 -2.19 24.43
CA LEU A 97 -13.63 -3.20 23.84
C LEU A 97 -14.19 -4.14 24.93
N PRO A 98 -15.47 -4.53 24.90
CA PRO A 98 -16.11 -5.25 26.00
C PRO A 98 -15.89 -6.78 25.97
N PHE A 99 -14.74 -7.26 25.52
CA PHE A 99 -14.46 -8.70 25.40
C PHE A 99 -12.96 -9.03 25.52
N GLY A 100 -12.63 -10.22 26.00
CA GLY A 100 -11.24 -10.67 26.17
C GLY A 100 -10.48 -9.91 27.28
N SER A 101 -9.22 -10.29 27.49
CA SER A 101 -8.32 -9.59 28.42
C SER A 101 -7.75 -8.31 27.78
N PRO A 102 -7.20 -7.36 28.56
CA PRO A 102 -6.46 -6.23 28.00
C PRO A 102 -5.32 -6.67 27.06
N ALA A 103 -4.61 -7.75 27.41
CA ALA A 103 -3.58 -8.33 26.57
C ALA A 103 -4.13 -8.80 25.22
N TYR A 104 -5.24 -9.56 25.22
CA TYR A 104 -5.93 -9.98 24.00
C TYR A 104 -6.34 -8.79 23.12
N ARG A 105 -6.87 -7.72 23.72
CA ARG A 105 -7.33 -6.52 22.99
C ARG A 105 -6.16 -5.77 22.34
N VAL A 106 -5.02 -5.68 23.01
CA VAL A 106 -3.82 -5.05 22.47
C VAL A 106 -3.17 -5.92 21.39
N ASN A 107 -3.14 -7.24 21.55
CA ASN A 107 -2.66 -8.14 20.49
C ASN A 107 -3.59 -8.07 19.27
N LEU A 108 -4.91 -8.00 19.49
CA LEU A 108 -5.90 -7.78 18.44
C LEU A 108 -5.66 -6.47 17.70
N MET A 109 -5.27 -5.41 18.40
CA MET A 109 -4.86 -4.15 17.77
C MET A 109 -3.69 -4.37 16.83
N SER A 110 -2.62 -5.02 17.30
CA SER A 110 -1.45 -5.33 16.47
C SER A 110 -1.83 -6.11 15.22
N ALA A 111 -2.61 -7.20 15.36
CA ALA A 111 -3.08 -8.00 14.24
C ALA A 111 -3.88 -7.18 13.19
N VAL A 112 -4.76 -6.28 13.65
CA VAL A 112 -5.56 -5.42 12.75
C VAL A 112 -4.69 -4.40 12.02
N LEU A 113 -3.78 -3.73 12.73
CA LEU A 113 -2.90 -2.72 12.15
C LEU A 113 -1.89 -3.34 11.18
N ASP A 114 -1.33 -4.49 11.51
CA ASP A 114 -0.36 -5.19 10.66
C ASP A 114 -1.03 -5.76 9.41
N ALA A 115 -2.24 -6.29 9.53
CA ALA A 115 -3.03 -6.69 8.36
C ALA A 115 -3.34 -5.50 7.43
N ALA A 116 -3.65 -4.33 8.00
CA ALA A 116 -3.81 -3.11 7.22
C ALA A 116 -2.49 -2.70 6.54
N ALA A 117 -1.35 -2.80 7.24
CA ALA A 117 -0.04 -2.54 6.67
C ALA A 117 0.29 -3.48 5.49
N VAL A 118 -0.01 -4.78 5.61
CA VAL A 118 0.12 -5.75 4.51
C VAL A 118 -0.71 -5.33 3.29
N GLY A 119 -1.96 -4.90 3.49
CA GLY A 119 -2.80 -4.38 2.41
C GLY A 119 -2.22 -3.13 1.74
N LEU A 120 -1.69 -2.19 2.54
CA LEU A 120 -1.04 -0.99 2.03
C LEU A 120 0.24 -1.32 1.23
N VAL A 121 1.01 -2.31 1.68
CA VAL A 121 2.21 -2.79 0.96
C VAL A 121 1.81 -3.42 -0.38
N ALA A 122 0.73 -4.21 -0.43
CA ALA A 122 0.22 -4.75 -1.70
C ALA A 122 -0.16 -3.62 -2.68
N ALA A 123 -0.85 -2.58 -2.20
CA ALA A 123 -1.19 -1.42 -3.01
C ALA A 123 0.05 -0.63 -3.47
N LEU A 124 1.04 -0.47 -2.59
CA LEU A 124 2.29 0.22 -2.91
C LEU A 124 3.06 -0.52 -4.00
N ILE A 125 3.27 -1.82 -3.85
CA ILE A 125 3.96 -2.65 -4.85
C ILE A 125 3.21 -2.61 -6.18
N TYR A 126 1.88 -2.70 -6.17
CA TYR A 126 1.08 -2.54 -7.39
C TYR A 126 1.36 -1.22 -8.10
N ARG A 127 1.33 -0.09 -7.37
CA ARG A 127 1.54 1.25 -7.96
C ARG A 127 2.95 1.40 -8.53
N VAL A 128 3.97 0.90 -7.81
CA VAL A 128 5.36 0.94 -8.26
C VAL A 128 5.57 0.05 -9.49
N ALA A 129 4.96 -1.14 -9.52
CA ALA A 129 5.05 -2.06 -10.65
C ALA A 129 4.38 -1.50 -11.92
N VAL A 130 3.18 -0.92 -11.79
CA VAL A 130 2.50 -0.24 -12.93
C VAL A 130 3.32 0.94 -13.42
N ALA A 131 3.85 1.78 -12.51
CA ALA A 131 4.67 2.94 -12.87
C ALA A 131 5.98 2.54 -13.57
N SER A 132 6.59 1.43 -13.16
CA SER A 132 7.80 0.87 -13.77
C SER A 132 7.52 0.30 -15.16
N ALA A 133 6.43 -0.48 -15.31
CA ALA A 133 6.08 -1.09 -16.58
C ALA A 133 5.59 -0.09 -17.63
N ALA A 134 5.05 1.06 -17.21
CA ALA A 134 4.73 2.17 -18.12
C ALA A 134 5.97 2.77 -18.84
N ARG A 135 7.18 2.43 -18.39
CA ARG A 135 8.45 2.83 -19.03
C ARG A 135 8.93 1.82 -20.08
N ASP A 136 8.31 0.65 -20.17
CA ASP A 136 8.72 -0.44 -21.07
C ASP A 136 7.66 -0.66 -22.17
N GLU A 137 8.03 -0.39 -23.42
CA GLU A 137 7.15 -0.52 -24.59
C GLU A 137 6.78 -1.98 -24.92
N LYS A 138 7.52 -2.98 -24.41
CA LYS A 138 7.27 -4.41 -24.68
C LYS A 138 6.36 -5.09 -23.67
N SER A 139 5.92 -4.41 -22.63
CA SER A 139 5.20 -5.05 -21.51
C SER A 139 3.78 -5.47 -21.89
N ALA A 140 3.49 -6.78 -21.80
CA ALA A 140 2.15 -7.33 -21.99
C ALA A 140 1.34 -7.27 -20.68
N ASP A 141 0.18 -6.60 -20.72
CA ASP A 141 -0.76 -6.36 -19.60
C ASP A 141 -0.09 -6.08 -18.23
N PRO A 142 0.56 -4.92 -18.07
CA PRO A 142 1.31 -4.57 -16.86
C PRO A 142 0.46 -4.53 -15.59
N THR A 143 -0.86 -4.34 -15.73
CA THR A 143 -1.77 -4.24 -14.59
C THR A 143 -2.03 -5.57 -13.90
N LYS A 144 -2.07 -6.68 -14.65
CA LYS A 144 -2.24 -8.02 -14.04
C LYS A 144 -0.97 -8.46 -13.33
N LEU A 145 0.18 -8.30 -13.99
CA LEU A 145 1.48 -8.64 -13.40
C LEU A 145 1.75 -7.83 -12.14
N ALA A 146 1.44 -6.53 -12.14
CA ALA A 146 1.55 -5.69 -10.96
C ALA A 146 0.64 -6.15 -9.80
N ALA A 147 -0.58 -6.62 -10.09
CA ALA A 147 -1.49 -7.13 -9.06
C ALA A 147 -0.98 -8.44 -8.44
N ILE A 148 -0.45 -9.34 -9.27
CA ILE A 148 0.16 -10.59 -8.80
C ILE A 148 1.41 -10.30 -7.97
N ALA A 149 2.30 -9.42 -8.46
CA ALA A 149 3.51 -9.03 -7.73
C ALA A 149 3.17 -8.35 -6.39
N GLY A 150 2.15 -7.48 -6.38
CA GLY A 150 1.68 -6.83 -5.16
C GLY A 150 1.15 -7.81 -4.13
N LEU A 151 0.32 -8.77 -4.56
CA LEU A 151 -0.20 -9.81 -3.69
C LEU A 151 0.93 -10.69 -3.13
N ILE A 152 1.81 -11.22 -4.00
CA ILE A 152 2.91 -12.09 -3.58
C ILE A 152 3.84 -11.36 -2.62
N GLY A 153 4.31 -10.16 -2.98
CA GLY A 153 5.25 -9.40 -2.15
C GLY A 153 4.67 -9.02 -0.77
N ALA A 154 3.38 -8.66 -0.71
CA ALA A 154 2.73 -8.39 0.55
C ALA A 154 2.53 -9.65 1.42
N LEU A 155 2.22 -10.81 0.81
CA LEU A 155 2.13 -12.06 1.54
C LEU A 155 3.51 -12.52 2.05
N PHE A 156 4.59 -12.28 1.30
CA PHE A 156 5.95 -12.50 1.81
C PHE A 156 6.23 -11.69 3.07
N LEU A 157 5.80 -10.43 3.13
CA LEU A 157 5.88 -9.64 4.36
C LEU A 157 4.99 -10.23 5.46
N ALA A 158 3.75 -10.60 5.13
CA ALA A 158 2.78 -11.11 6.10
C ALA A 158 3.26 -12.38 6.82
N PHE A 159 3.99 -13.24 6.12
CA PHE A 159 4.55 -14.48 6.66
C PHE A 159 6.03 -14.40 7.02
N ALA A 160 6.64 -13.22 6.96
CA ALA A 160 7.99 -13.01 7.48
C ALA A 160 7.98 -13.23 9.00
N THR A 161 8.97 -13.96 9.51
CA THR A 161 9.01 -14.45 10.90
C THR A 161 8.87 -13.35 11.93
N GLU A 162 9.59 -12.24 11.74
CA GLU A 162 9.63 -11.10 12.64
C GLU A 162 8.31 -10.34 12.56
N PHE A 163 7.84 -10.05 11.34
CA PHE A 163 6.59 -9.32 11.15
C PHE A 163 5.42 -10.09 11.76
N TRP A 164 5.29 -11.38 11.43
CA TRP A 164 4.24 -12.22 11.96
C TRP A 164 4.33 -12.34 13.49
N SER A 165 5.51 -12.51 14.07
CA SER A 165 5.67 -12.61 15.54
C SER A 165 5.20 -11.36 16.29
N TYR A 166 5.30 -10.17 15.68
CA TYR A 166 4.78 -8.91 16.25
C TYR A 166 3.28 -8.70 16.01
N SER A 167 2.68 -9.43 15.07
CA SER A 167 1.24 -9.40 14.79
C SER A 167 0.40 -10.30 15.71
N LEU A 168 1.03 -11.11 16.58
CA LEU A 168 0.38 -12.10 17.46
C LEU A 168 0.01 -11.59 18.85
#